data_AF-A0AAU2KP93-F1
#
_entry.id   AF-A0AAU2KP93-F1
#
_cell.length_a   1.000
_cell.length_b   1.000
_cell.length_c   1.000
_cell.angle_alpha   90.00
_cell.angle_beta   90.00
_cell.angle_gamma   90.00
#
_symmetry.space_group_name_H-M   'P 1'
#
loop_
_entity.id
_entity.type
_entity.pdbx_description
1 polymer ?
#
loop_
_entity_poly.entity_id
_entity_poly.type
_entity_poly.pdbx_seq_one_letter_code
_entity_poly.pdbx_strand_id
1 'polypeptide(L)'
;MPNSETAHTFQVDLRGLVDLLSHHLYSSPRVYLRELLQNAVDAITARQAVDPGAPATITVRTGDTLTVTDTGIGLTEADVHRFLATIGRSSKRTPDGVLDGAGVDAARGDFIGQFGIGLLACFVVADEITVVSRSAADPSAPAVEWRGHSDGRYTLRTLPAAAVPDPGTTVRLTPRADNAEWTTPQQVVSLARHYGGLLRHEVTVVGPHGETHQINETPPWDRPHRSPLARREAMTAYCRSLFDFTPLDTIELDLPAAGLRGVAYVLPTAVSPAQRAGHRVHLKGMLLTDQAPELLPDWAFFVRCVVDTTSLRPTASREALYEDGTLSAVRDALGDRIRDWLTGLAASDPSLLHRFIDTHHLAVKALARYDDELLRIVLPWLPFETTDGNVTLEEFARTHPTLLVTRSVEEFRQVAPIASAAGLGVVNGGYTYDRDLVHRLPEIRPGTAVTDLDPATVTAHLDAVDPSAELRAAAFLAVARETIGVHDCDVVLRDFQPVTAPALLLDNRDARHERTRSSLAADSDGLWADILGSLRHETPRAQLVLNHLNPLVRQAITITERGLAVTTAEALYGQALLLSRRPLRASESALLNRAFIGLLTHAMHHTGTAAPDSEPRKEL
;
A
#
# COMPACT_ATOMS: atom_id res chain seq x y z
N MET A 1 66.49 -5.56 -22.23
CA MET A 1 65.96 -5.38 -20.86
C MET A 1 64.46 -5.62 -20.95
N PRO A 2 63.90 -6.67 -20.33
CA PRO A 2 62.46 -6.84 -20.29
C PRO A 2 61.88 -5.77 -19.34
N ASN A 3 60.79 -5.13 -19.78
CA ASN A 3 60.08 -4.11 -19.03
C ASN A 3 59.43 -4.78 -17.81
N SER A 4 59.81 -4.39 -16.59
CA SER A 4 59.19 -4.94 -15.38
C SER A 4 57.84 -4.28 -15.17
N GLU A 5 56.74 -5.00 -15.46
CA GLU A 5 55.42 -4.60 -15.01
C GLU A 5 55.35 -4.68 -13.48
N THR A 6 55.23 -3.52 -12.83
CA THR A 6 54.91 -3.42 -11.41
C THR A 6 53.39 -3.45 -11.23
N ALA A 7 52.88 -4.56 -10.70
CA ALA A 7 51.49 -4.67 -10.26
C ALA A 7 51.31 -3.89 -8.94
N HIS A 8 50.37 -2.94 -8.93
CA HIS A 8 49.96 -2.22 -7.73
C HIS A 8 48.57 -2.69 -7.30
N THR A 9 48.39 -2.95 -6.01
CA THR A 9 47.06 -3.22 -5.43
C THR A 9 46.33 -1.92 -5.16
N PHE A 10 45.02 -1.89 -5.43
CA PHE A 10 44.15 -0.79 -5.01
C PHE A 10 44.27 -0.56 -3.50
N GLN A 11 44.50 0.69 -3.11
CA GLN A 11 44.48 1.12 -1.72
C GLN A 11 43.12 1.74 -1.42
N VAL A 12 42.55 1.42 -0.26
CA VAL A 12 41.25 1.94 0.20
C VAL A 12 41.50 2.80 1.43
N ASP A 13 41.07 4.07 1.40
CA ASP A 13 41.12 4.96 2.55
C ASP A 13 39.96 4.65 3.51
N LEU A 14 40.31 4.25 4.73
CA LEU A 14 39.36 3.88 5.77
C LEU A 14 38.55 5.09 6.26
N ARG A 15 39.14 6.30 6.27
CA ARG A 15 38.41 7.51 6.67
C ARG A 15 37.30 7.83 5.67
N GLY A 16 37.64 7.88 4.37
CA GLY A 16 36.65 8.04 3.31
C GLY A 16 35.58 6.93 3.29
N LEU A 17 35.94 5.71 3.68
CA LEU A 17 34.98 4.60 3.79
C LEU A 17 34.07 4.72 5.02
N VAL A 18 34.58 5.15 6.18
CA VAL A 18 33.76 5.42 7.38
C VAL A 18 32.83 6.60 7.13
N ASP A 19 33.30 7.67 6.48
CA ASP A 19 32.47 8.80 6.06
C ASP A 19 31.38 8.35 5.08
N LEU A 20 31.72 7.53 4.08
CA LEU A 20 30.75 6.99 3.12
C LEU A 20 29.76 6.02 3.78
N LEU A 21 30.21 5.18 4.72
CA LEU A 21 29.34 4.30 5.50
C LEU A 21 28.34 5.10 6.35
N SER A 22 28.82 6.18 6.97
CA SER A 22 28.04 7.07 7.84
C SER A 22 27.00 7.88 7.06
N HIS A 23 27.26 8.22 5.79
CA HIS A 23 26.37 9.05 4.98
C HIS A 23 25.54 8.29 3.92
N HIS A 24 25.94 7.08 3.52
CA HIS A 24 25.34 6.40 2.36
C HIS A 24 24.98 4.91 2.53
N LEU A 25 25.47 4.20 3.55
CA LEU A 25 25.18 2.77 3.74
C LEU A 25 24.33 2.46 4.97
N TYR A 26 24.49 3.21 6.05
CA TYR A 26 23.61 3.13 7.22
C TYR A 26 22.69 4.35 7.24
N SER A 27 21.38 4.12 7.17
CA SER A 27 20.40 5.20 7.18
C SER A 27 20.31 5.90 8.55
N SER A 28 20.84 5.30 9.62
CA SER A 28 20.76 5.84 10.98
C SER A 28 21.88 5.33 11.90
N PRO A 29 22.40 6.16 12.84
CA PRO A 29 23.40 5.78 13.83
C PRO A 29 23.02 4.59 14.71
N ARG A 30 21.72 4.30 14.87
CA ARG A 30 21.18 3.19 15.67
C ARG A 30 21.72 1.80 15.34
N VAL A 31 22.28 1.59 14.14
CA VAL A 31 22.66 0.27 13.62
C VAL A 31 23.87 -0.33 14.36
N TYR A 32 24.68 0.49 15.04
CA TYR A 32 25.87 0.00 15.76
C TYR A 32 25.55 -1.17 16.72
N LEU A 33 24.43 -1.09 17.46
CA LEU A 33 24.09 -2.11 18.45
C LEU A 33 23.57 -3.38 17.78
N ARG A 34 22.83 -3.24 16.66
CA ARG A 34 22.41 -4.37 15.84
C ARG A 34 23.62 -5.18 15.38
N GLU A 35 24.64 -4.51 14.83
CA GLU A 35 25.85 -5.18 14.35
C GLU A 35 26.65 -5.85 15.47
N LEU A 36 26.75 -5.24 16.66
CA LEU A 36 27.39 -5.85 17.81
C LEU A 36 26.65 -7.09 18.32
N LEU A 37 25.31 -7.00 18.48
CA LEU A 37 24.49 -8.14 18.88
C LEU A 37 24.57 -9.27 17.84
N GLN A 38 24.62 -8.92 16.56
CA GLN A 38 24.72 -9.89 15.50
C GLN A 38 26.06 -10.63 15.50
N ASN A 39 27.16 -9.91 15.65
CA ASN A 39 28.49 -10.51 15.76
C ASN A 39 28.57 -11.46 16.98
N ALA A 40 27.94 -11.08 18.09
CA ALA A 40 27.85 -11.93 19.27
C ALA A 40 27.04 -13.21 19.01
N VAL A 41 25.89 -13.11 18.33
CA VAL A 41 25.07 -14.27 17.91
C VAL A 41 25.86 -15.20 16.99
N ASP A 42 26.55 -14.66 16.00
CA ASP A 42 27.38 -15.43 15.07
C ASP A 42 28.54 -16.14 15.80
N ALA A 43 29.18 -15.47 16.75
CA ALA A 43 30.26 -16.04 17.56
C ALA A 43 29.77 -17.16 18.48
N ILE A 44 28.60 -16.98 19.10
CA ILE A 44 27.96 -18.02 19.94
C ILE A 44 27.57 -19.22 19.08
N THR A 45 26.95 -18.99 17.92
CA THR A 45 26.57 -20.04 16.98
C THR A 45 27.79 -20.85 16.53
N ALA A 46 28.91 -20.19 16.21
CA ALA A 46 30.17 -20.86 15.89
C ALA A 46 30.72 -21.70 17.06
N ARG A 47 30.60 -21.22 18.31
CA ARG A 47 31.02 -21.98 19.49
C ARG A 47 30.16 -23.22 19.69
N GLN A 48 28.84 -23.08 19.57
CA GLN A 48 27.89 -24.18 19.78
C GLN A 48 27.99 -25.25 18.70
N ALA A 49 28.43 -24.91 17.48
CA ALA A 49 28.73 -25.88 16.45
C ALA A 49 29.92 -26.82 16.82
N VAL A 50 30.82 -26.36 17.68
CA VAL A 50 31.97 -27.14 18.18
C VAL A 50 31.66 -27.79 19.54
N ASP A 51 31.01 -27.04 20.43
CA ASP A 51 30.61 -27.46 21.78
C ASP A 51 29.14 -27.07 22.03
N PRO A 52 28.17 -27.98 21.78
CA PRO A 52 26.75 -27.69 21.95
C PRO A 52 26.34 -27.33 23.39
N GLY A 53 27.15 -27.67 24.40
CA GLY A 53 26.90 -27.35 25.81
C GLY A 53 27.48 -26.01 26.25
N ALA A 54 28.16 -25.29 25.35
CA ALA A 54 28.81 -24.03 25.66
C ALA A 54 27.80 -22.94 26.10
N PRO A 55 28.19 -22.05 27.03
CA PRO A 55 27.38 -20.90 27.40
C PRO A 55 27.03 -20.02 26.19
N ALA A 56 25.81 -19.48 26.16
CA ALA A 56 25.27 -18.71 25.05
C ALA A 56 24.58 -17.44 25.55
N THR A 57 25.37 -16.52 26.09
CA THR A 57 24.89 -15.29 26.72
C THR A 57 25.57 -14.06 26.11
N ILE A 58 24.80 -12.98 25.95
CA ILE A 58 25.26 -11.67 25.51
C ILE A 58 24.94 -10.66 26.61
N THR A 59 25.97 -10.01 27.15
CA THR A 59 25.83 -8.97 28.17
C THR A 59 26.22 -7.61 27.61
N VAL A 60 25.31 -6.65 27.65
CA VAL A 60 25.55 -5.25 27.26
C VAL A 60 25.64 -4.41 28.53
N ARG A 61 26.78 -3.80 28.83
CA ARG A 61 26.96 -2.88 29.97
C ARG A 61 27.04 -1.44 29.48
N THR A 62 26.24 -0.55 30.06
CA THR A 62 26.17 0.88 29.70
C THR A 62 26.49 1.76 30.90
N GLY A 63 27.06 2.94 30.65
CA GLY A 63 27.61 3.89 31.63
C GLY A 63 28.51 4.89 30.91
N ASP A 64 29.67 5.22 31.48
CA ASP A 64 30.69 6.07 30.82
C ASP A 64 31.22 5.46 29.51
N THR A 65 31.18 4.13 29.42
CA THR A 65 31.49 3.38 28.20
C THR A 65 30.38 2.37 27.93
N LEU A 66 30.27 1.94 26.68
CA LEU A 66 29.36 0.87 26.29
C LEU A 66 30.17 -0.39 25.99
N THR A 67 29.85 -1.49 26.66
CA THR A 67 30.56 -2.77 26.49
C THR A 67 29.58 -3.87 26.09
N VAL A 68 29.89 -4.64 25.06
CA VAL A 68 29.14 -5.85 24.66
C VAL A 68 30.07 -7.05 24.83
N THR A 69 29.69 -7.99 25.68
CA THR A 69 30.44 -9.22 25.95
C THR A 69 29.61 -10.43 25.52
N ASP A 70 30.20 -11.29 24.70
CA ASP A 70 29.62 -12.58 24.30
C ASP A 70 30.47 -13.76 24.78
N THR A 71 29.80 -14.90 24.99
CA THR A 71 30.45 -16.17 25.31
C THR A 71 30.74 -17.00 24.05
N GLY A 72 30.97 -16.36 22.90
CA GLY A 72 31.18 -17.02 21.62
C GLY A 72 32.56 -17.64 21.44
N ILE A 73 32.88 -18.00 20.19
CA ILE A 73 34.09 -18.75 19.83
C ILE A 73 35.38 -17.95 20.08
N GLY A 74 35.29 -16.62 20.15
CA GLY A 74 36.43 -15.72 20.31
C GLY A 74 37.38 -15.70 19.12
N LEU A 75 38.46 -14.92 19.23
CA LEU A 75 39.40 -14.63 18.17
C LEU A 75 40.84 -14.92 18.62
N THR A 76 41.65 -15.45 17.70
CA THR A 76 43.11 -15.46 17.80
C THR A 76 43.71 -14.18 17.20
N GLU A 77 45.02 -13.96 17.38
CA GLU A 77 45.73 -12.85 16.73
C GLU A 77 45.60 -12.88 15.19
N ALA A 78 45.70 -14.08 14.60
CA ALA A 78 45.50 -14.28 13.18
C ALA A 78 44.07 -13.91 12.73
N ASP A 79 43.07 -14.23 13.55
CA ASP A 79 41.67 -13.85 13.28
C ASP A 79 41.47 -12.34 13.32
N VAL A 80 42.10 -11.65 14.28
CA VAL A 80 42.05 -10.18 14.35
C VAL A 80 42.60 -9.54 13.07
N HIS A 81 43.74 -10.01 12.56
CA HIS A 81 44.28 -9.52 11.29
C HIS A 81 43.36 -9.82 10.10
N ARG A 82 42.73 -10.99 10.11
CA ARG A 82 41.82 -11.43 9.05
C ARG A 82 40.52 -10.64 9.02
N PHE A 83 39.92 -10.37 10.18
CA PHE A 83 38.55 -9.85 10.29
C PHE A 83 38.46 -8.38 10.68
N LEU A 84 39.40 -7.88 11.50
CA LEU A 84 39.35 -6.51 12.01
C LEU A 84 40.30 -5.59 11.27
N ALA A 85 41.46 -6.10 10.81
CA ALA A 85 42.47 -5.29 10.13
C ALA A 85 42.30 -5.22 8.60
N THR A 86 41.44 -6.05 8.00
CA THR A 86 41.22 -6.09 6.54
C THR A 86 39.75 -5.91 6.22
N ILE A 87 39.37 -4.76 5.65
CA ILE A 87 37.99 -4.46 5.26
C ILE A 87 37.54 -5.38 4.10
N GLY A 88 36.37 -6.01 4.23
CA GLY A 88 35.72 -6.75 3.15
C GLY A 88 36.13 -8.21 2.98
N ARG A 89 36.97 -8.77 3.87
CA ARG A 89 37.23 -10.22 3.95
C ARG A 89 36.39 -10.85 5.06
N SER A 90 35.18 -11.31 4.71
CA SER A 90 34.38 -12.17 5.59
C SER A 90 34.90 -13.62 5.56
N SER A 91 34.74 -14.33 6.68
CA SER A 91 35.05 -15.74 6.88
C SER A 91 34.49 -16.60 5.74
N LYS A 92 35.37 -17.17 4.91
CA LYS A 92 35.12 -18.17 3.85
C LYS A 92 34.73 -17.65 2.44
N ARG A 93 35.50 -16.72 1.87
CA ARG A 93 35.81 -16.83 0.42
C ARG A 93 37.12 -17.62 0.29
N THR A 94 37.05 -18.89 -0.11
CA THR A 94 38.23 -19.66 -0.51
C THR A 94 38.83 -19.07 -1.81
N PRO A 95 40.15 -19.16 -2.03
CA PRO A 95 40.84 -18.53 -3.17
C PRO A 95 40.54 -19.19 -4.52
N ASP A 96 40.02 -20.41 -4.53
CA ASP A 96 39.74 -21.16 -5.76
C ASP A 96 38.25 -21.00 -6.10
N GLY A 97 37.97 -20.13 -7.08
CA GLY A 97 36.64 -19.83 -7.60
C GLY A 97 35.99 -20.97 -8.40
N VAL A 98 35.87 -22.16 -7.81
CA VAL A 98 35.08 -23.26 -8.38
C VAL A 98 33.70 -23.26 -7.72
N LEU A 99 32.70 -22.86 -8.52
CA LEU A 99 31.29 -22.88 -8.19
C LEU A 99 30.72 -24.28 -8.44
N ASP A 100 30.71 -25.16 -7.43
CA ASP A 100 29.83 -26.32 -7.43
C ASP A 100 28.57 -26.00 -6.61
N GLY A 101 27.51 -25.63 -7.32
CA GLY A 101 26.27 -25.01 -6.84
C GLY A 101 25.28 -25.91 -6.10
N ALA A 102 25.72 -26.91 -5.34
CA ALA A 102 24.79 -27.80 -4.62
C ALA A 102 25.13 -28.07 -3.13
N GLY A 103 26.34 -27.74 -2.67
CA GLY A 103 26.79 -28.06 -1.29
C GLY A 103 27.07 -26.86 -0.38
N VAL A 104 27.14 -25.64 -0.92
CA VAL A 104 27.64 -24.44 -0.21
C VAL A 104 26.52 -23.66 0.48
N ASP A 105 25.25 -23.86 0.13
CA ASP A 105 24.12 -23.16 0.74
C ASP A 105 23.83 -23.60 2.19
N ALA A 106 24.10 -24.87 2.54
CA ALA A 106 23.83 -25.41 3.87
C ALA A 106 24.73 -24.81 4.96
N ALA A 107 26.01 -24.53 4.67
CA ALA A 107 26.95 -23.97 5.65
C ALA A 107 26.93 -22.42 5.74
N ARG A 108 26.29 -21.76 4.76
CA ARG A 108 26.00 -20.31 4.78
C ARG A 108 24.76 -19.98 5.60
N GLY A 109 23.93 -20.98 5.87
CA GLY A 109 22.61 -20.85 6.46
C GLY A 109 22.60 -20.43 7.92
N ASP A 110 23.69 -20.52 8.68
CA ASP A 110 23.71 -20.25 10.13
C ASP A 110 24.21 -18.86 10.52
N PHE A 111 25.07 -18.24 9.71
CA PHE A 111 25.64 -16.93 10.01
C PHE A 111 24.79 -15.78 9.44
N ILE A 112 24.49 -14.79 10.28
CA ILE A 112 23.78 -13.57 9.88
C ILE A 112 24.80 -12.58 9.26
N GLY A 113 26.05 -12.58 9.76
CA GLY A 113 27.22 -11.77 9.38
C GLY A 113 27.84 -12.12 8.02
N GLN A 114 27.78 -11.24 7.00
CA GLN A 114 28.32 -11.58 5.66
C GLN A 114 29.38 -10.61 5.10
N PHE A 115 29.44 -9.35 5.55
CA PHE A 115 30.22 -8.30 4.87
C PHE A 115 31.51 -7.87 5.58
N GLY A 116 31.73 -8.28 6.85
CA GLY A 116 32.96 -7.95 7.58
C GLY A 116 33.17 -6.45 7.85
N ILE A 117 32.09 -5.65 7.83
CA ILE A 117 32.10 -4.20 8.06
C ILE A 117 31.32 -3.78 9.32
N GLY A 118 30.76 -4.73 10.07
CA GLY A 118 29.86 -4.45 11.19
C GLY A 118 30.52 -3.62 12.31
N LEU A 119 31.81 -3.82 12.56
CA LEU A 119 32.55 -3.05 13.57
C LEU A 119 32.77 -1.58 13.16
N LEU A 120 32.77 -1.28 11.85
CA LEU A 120 32.90 0.09 11.35
C LEU A 120 31.65 0.93 11.66
N ALA A 121 30.48 0.29 11.76
CA ALA A 121 29.25 0.98 12.18
C ALA A 121 29.35 1.58 13.59
N CYS A 122 30.23 1.04 14.44
CA CYS A 122 30.45 1.57 15.78
C CYS A 122 31.22 2.91 15.79
N PHE A 123 32.03 3.22 14.77
CA PHE A 123 32.70 4.53 14.69
C PHE A 123 31.72 5.68 14.44
N VAL A 124 30.48 5.39 14.03
CA VAL A 124 29.40 6.39 13.96
C VAL A 124 29.04 6.94 15.34
N VAL A 125 29.30 6.18 16.42
CA VAL A 125 28.96 6.58 17.81
C VAL A 125 30.16 6.58 18.77
N ALA A 126 31.33 6.10 18.35
CA ALA A 126 32.52 5.94 19.19
C ALA A 126 33.81 6.48 18.54
N ASP A 127 34.70 7.05 19.35
CA ASP A 127 36.03 7.54 18.91
C ASP A 127 37.08 6.42 18.94
N GLU A 128 36.90 5.49 19.88
CA GLU A 128 37.76 4.34 20.10
C GLU A 128 36.91 3.09 20.31
N ILE A 129 37.35 1.99 19.68
CA ILE A 129 36.80 0.65 19.87
C ILE A 129 37.93 -0.21 20.43
N THR A 130 37.74 -0.78 21.62
CA THR A 130 38.61 -1.81 22.17
C THR A 130 37.93 -3.18 22.07
N VAL A 131 38.58 -4.16 21.44
CA VAL A 131 38.13 -5.55 21.38
C VAL A 131 39.11 -6.40 22.20
N VAL A 132 38.62 -7.07 23.23
CA VAL A 132 39.36 -8.08 24.00
C VAL A 132 38.75 -9.44 23.71
N SER A 133 39.54 -10.41 23.25
CA SER A 133 39.01 -11.71 22.85
C SER A 133 39.93 -12.86 23.24
N ARG A 134 39.34 -14.01 23.54
CA ARG A 134 40.04 -15.28 23.77
C ARG A 134 39.36 -16.40 23.03
N SER A 135 40.12 -17.13 22.21
CA SER A 135 39.60 -18.22 21.39
C SER A 135 39.24 -19.45 22.24
N ALA A 136 38.07 -20.02 21.97
CA ALA A 136 37.68 -21.36 22.40
C ALA A 136 38.20 -22.43 21.43
N ALA A 137 38.42 -22.08 20.16
CA ALA A 137 38.91 -22.99 19.13
C ALA A 137 40.39 -23.36 19.36
N ASP A 138 41.18 -22.41 19.85
CA ASP A 138 42.55 -22.64 20.30
C ASP A 138 42.74 -22.13 21.74
N PRO A 139 42.48 -22.98 22.76
CA PRO A 139 42.64 -22.61 24.16
C PRO A 139 44.09 -22.28 24.56
N SER A 140 45.07 -22.67 23.75
CA SER A 140 46.50 -22.43 23.98
C SER A 140 46.97 -21.08 23.45
N ALA A 141 46.22 -20.48 22.51
CA ALA A 141 46.49 -19.15 22.01
C ALA A 141 46.34 -18.10 23.13
N PRO A 142 47.22 -17.08 23.18
CA PRO A 142 47.07 -15.98 24.12
C PRO A 142 45.79 -15.20 23.80
N ALA A 143 45.19 -14.61 24.83
CA ALA A 143 44.14 -13.63 24.63
C ALA A 143 44.69 -12.40 23.89
N VAL A 144 43.85 -11.69 23.17
CA VAL A 144 44.24 -10.53 22.35
C VAL A 144 43.46 -9.30 22.75
N GLU A 145 44.13 -8.13 22.68
CA GLU A 145 43.50 -6.82 22.75
C GLU A 145 43.81 -6.05 21.47
N TRP A 146 42.77 -5.72 20.73
CA TRP A 146 42.81 -4.83 19.58
C TRP A 146 42.19 -3.49 19.97
N ARG A 147 42.85 -2.38 19.64
CA ARG A 147 42.29 -1.03 19.79
C ARG A 147 42.31 -0.32 18.45
N GLY A 148 41.14 0.04 17.96
CA GLY A 148 40.98 0.83 16.74
C GLY A 148 40.45 2.23 17.02
N HIS A 149 40.92 3.20 16.24
CA HIS A 149 40.48 4.59 16.30
C HIS A 149 39.74 4.95 15.01
N SER A 150 38.82 5.92 15.12
CA SER A 150 38.05 6.45 13.99
C SER A 150 38.93 7.04 12.88
N ASP A 151 40.19 7.39 13.20
CA ASP A 151 41.18 7.93 12.27
C ASP A 151 41.92 6.88 11.43
N GLY A 152 41.57 5.59 11.59
CA GLY A 152 42.10 4.44 10.85
C GLY A 152 43.33 3.78 11.47
N ARG A 153 43.86 4.30 12.57
CA ARG A 153 44.96 3.65 13.30
C ARG A 153 44.43 2.54 14.19
N TYR A 154 45.22 1.48 14.36
CA TYR A 154 44.95 0.45 15.35
C TYR A 154 46.23 -0.06 16.02
N THR A 155 46.07 -0.67 17.19
CA THR A 155 47.12 -1.41 17.90
C THR A 155 46.62 -2.82 18.24
N LEU A 156 47.54 -3.78 18.29
CA LEU A 156 47.25 -5.16 18.67
C LEU A 156 48.31 -5.62 19.67
N ARG A 157 47.88 -6.21 20.78
CA ARG A 157 48.76 -6.83 21.78
C ARG A 157 48.17 -8.12 22.30
N THR A 158 49.04 -9.06 22.67
CA THR A 158 48.65 -10.27 23.40
C THR A 158 48.54 -9.98 24.90
N LEU A 159 47.57 -10.61 25.55
CA LEU A 159 47.33 -10.54 26.99
C LEU A 159 47.67 -11.89 27.65
N PRO A 160 48.12 -11.89 28.92
CA PRO A 160 48.27 -13.12 29.69
C PRO A 160 46.94 -13.87 29.82
N ALA A 161 46.97 -15.20 29.81
CA ALA A 161 45.74 -16.03 29.92
C ALA A 161 44.90 -15.70 31.16
N ALA A 162 45.53 -15.30 32.28
CA ALA A 162 44.83 -14.89 33.50
C ALA A 162 44.02 -13.59 33.37
N ALA A 163 44.30 -12.75 32.37
CA ALA A 163 43.58 -11.49 32.15
C ALA A 163 42.19 -11.69 31.54
N VAL A 164 41.97 -12.81 30.85
CA VAL A 164 40.70 -13.18 30.19
C VAL A 164 40.45 -14.67 30.44
N PRO A 165 39.88 -15.04 31.60
CA PRO A 165 39.80 -16.43 32.04
C PRO A 165 38.87 -17.30 31.19
N ASP A 166 37.83 -16.69 30.60
CA ASP A 166 36.81 -17.40 29.82
C ASP A 166 36.92 -17.07 28.31
N PRO A 167 36.63 -18.04 27.42
CA PRO A 167 36.55 -17.77 25.99
C PRO A 167 35.35 -16.89 25.61
N GLY A 168 35.52 -16.05 24.59
CA GLY A 168 34.52 -15.10 24.13
C GLY A 168 35.14 -13.80 23.64
N THR A 169 34.31 -12.80 23.38
CA THR A 169 34.75 -11.46 22.97
C THR A 169 34.06 -10.39 23.80
N THR A 170 34.81 -9.35 24.17
CA THR A 170 34.32 -8.11 24.78
C THR A 170 34.67 -6.95 23.87
N VAL A 171 33.66 -6.27 23.34
CA VAL A 171 33.80 -5.04 22.56
C VAL A 171 33.40 -3.85 23.43
N ARG A 172 34.33 -2.93 23.67
CA ARG A 172 34.12 -1.69 24.41
C ARG A 172 34.19 -0.50 23.46
N LEU A 173 33.17 0.33 23.50
CA LEU A 173 33.05 1.59 22.78
C LEU A 173 33.30 2.75 23.76
N THR A 174 34.22 3.63 23.39
CA THR A 174 34.38 4.94 24.01
C THR A 174 33.50 5.94 23.25
N PRO A 175 32.36 6.38 23.81
CA PRO A 175 31.40 7.20 23.08
C PRO A 175 32.00 8.54 22.66
N ARG A 176 31.59 9.05 21.49
CA ARG A 176 31.94 10.41 21.08
C ARG A 176 31.06 11.43 21.79
N ALA A 177 31.59 12.62 22.03
CA ALA A 177 30.85 13.70 22.67
C ALA A 177 29.62 14.16 21.86
N ASP A 178 29.71 14.14 20.53
CA ASP A 178 28.67 14.62 19.61
C ASP A 178 27.59 13.57 19.27
N ASN A 179 27.74 12.32 19.71
CA ASN A 179 26.77 11.24 19.52
C ASN A 179 26.48 10.44 20.81
N ALA A 180 26.78 11.02 21.98
CA ALA A 180 26.62 10.37 23.28
C ALA A 180 25.17 9.91 23.58
N GLU A 181 24.17 10.55 22.96
CA GLU A 181 22.75 10.17 23.09
C GLU A 181 22.49 8.70 22.73
N TRP A 182 23.22 8.18 21.73
CA TRP A 182 23.07 6.83 21.20
C TRP A 182 23.59 5.74 22.13
N THR A 183 24.43 6.12 23.10
CA THR A 183 25.04 5.23 24.09
C THR A 183 24.46 5.41 25.49
N THR A 184 23.46 6.29 25.67
CA THR A 184 22.78 6.47 26.96
C THR A 184 22.09 5.18 27.42
N PRO A 185 22.00 4.90 28.74
CA PRO A 185 21.41 3.65 29.22
C PRO A 185 20.00 3.38 28.69
N GLN A 186 19.13 4.39 28.68
CA GLN A 186 17.76 4.24 28.17
C GLN A 186 17.75 3.90 26.68
N GLN A 187 18.59 4.56 25.89
CA GLN A 187 18.66 4.32 24.44
C GLN A 187 19.23 2.94 24.14
N VAL A 188 20.27 2.51 24.86
CA VAL A 188 20.85 1.16 24.71
C VAL A 188 19.82 0.08 25.01
N VAL A 189 19.05 0.21 26.11
CA VAL A 189 17.98 -0.74 26.44
C VAL A 189 16.91 -0.76 25.34
N SER A 190 16.50 0.41 24.85
CA SER A 190 15.52 0.53 23.77
C SER A 190 15.99 -0.14 22.48
N LEU A 191 17.22 0.14 22.04
CA LEU A 191 17.83 -0.45 20.84
C LEU A 191 18.05 -1.95 21.00
N ALA A 192 18.48 -2.41 22.17
CA ALA A 192 18.66 -3.84 22.44
C ALA A 192 17.33 -4.59 22.32
N ARG A 193 16.24 -4.05 22.88
CA ARG A 193 14.89 -4.62 22.75
C ARG A 193 14.39 -4.57 21.30
N HIS A 194 14.64 -3.47 20.62
CA HIS A 194 14.22 -3.29 19.23
C HIS A 194 14.87 -4.32 18.31
N TYR A 195 16.19 -4.51 18.40
CA TYR A 195 16.90 -5.44 17.51
C TYR A 195 16.90 -6.89 18.00
N GLY A 196 17.10 -7.06 19.31
CA GLY A 196 17.40 -8.35 19.92
C GLY A 196 16.22 -9.01 20.63
N GLY A 197 15.03 -8.41 20.63
CA GLY A 197 13.90 -8.87 21.42
C GLY A 197 13.44 -10.31 21.12
N LEU A 198 13.74 -10.82 19.93
CA LEU A 198 13.42 -12.19 19.50
C LEU A 198 14.64 -13.10 19.37
N LEU A 199 15.83 -12.67 19.82
CA LEU A 199 17.02 -13.50 19.76
C LEU A 199 16.87 -14.75 20.62
N ARG A 200 17.46 -15.85 20.16
CA ARG A 200 17.40 -17.16 20.83
C ARG A 200 18.34 -17.25 22.03
N HIS A 201 19.46 -16.54 21.97
CA HIS A 201 20.45 -16.48 23.04
C HIS A 201 20.07 -15.43 24.08
N GLU A 202 20.40 -15.64 25.34
CA GLU A 202 20.08 -14.70 26.41
C GLU A 202 20.80 -13.36 26.18
N VAL A 203 20.03 -12.27 26.14
CA VAL A 203 20.54 -10.91 26.01
C VAL A 203 20.13 -10.11 27.24
N THR A 204 21.12 -9.56 27.93
CA THR A 204 20.92 -8.81 29.17
C THR A 204 21.64 -7.47 29.08
N VAL A 205 20.95 -6.38 29.41
CA VAL A 205 21.54 -5.04 29.54
C VAL A 205 21.72 -4.71 31.01
N VAL A 206 22.93 -4.34 31.41
CA VAL A 206 23.29 -3.90 32.77
C VAL A 206 23.59 -2.41 32.74
N GLY A 207 22.83 -1.63 33.51
CA GLY A 207 23.03 -0.19 33.59
C GLY A 207 24.12 0.24 34.58
N PRO A 208 24.39 1.55 34.68
CA PRO A 208 25.52 2.10 35.44
C PRO A 208 25.46 1.82 36.95
N HIS A 209 24.27 1.55 37.50
CA HIS A 209 24.08 1.26 38.92
C HIS A 209 23.86 -0.24 39.19
N GLY A 210 24.09 -1.10 38.19
CA GLY A 210 23.93 -2.55 38.30
C GLY A 210 22.50 -3.04 38.03
N GLU A 211 21.58 -2.16 37.66
CA GLU A 211 20.24 -2.53 37.21
C GLU A 211 20.32 -3.45 35.99
N THR A 212 19.57 -4.55 36.01
CA THR A 212 19.64 -5.60 35.00
C THR A 212 18.32 -5.70 34.26
N HIS A 213 18.38 -5.61 32.92
CA HIS A 213 17.24 -5.70 32.03
C HIS A 213 17.41 -6.90 31.11
N GLN A 214 16.58 -7.93 31.28
CA GLN A 214 16.47 -9.00 30.28
C GLN A 214 15.75 -8.46 29.04
N ILE A 215 16.32 -8.74 27.87
CA ILE A 215 15.93 -8.10 26.61
C ILE A 215 15.05 -9.01 25.76
N ASN A 216 15.47 -10.25 25.56
CA ASN A 216 14.76 -11.20 24.71
C ASN A 216 13.79 -12.04 25.53
N GLU A 217 12.61 -12.29 24.95
CA GLU A 217 11.58 -13.16 25.51
C GLU A 217 11.14 -14.18 24.46
N THR A 218 10.59 -15.31 24.91
CA THR A 218 9.98 -16.26 23.97
C THR A 218 8.80 -15.57 23.27
N PRO A 219 8.78 -15.50 21.92
CA PRO A 219 7.69 -14.84 21.22
C PRO A 219 6.35 -15.52 21.53
N PRO A 220 5.24 -14.78 21.47
CA PRO A 220 3.94 -15.31 21.86
C PRO A 220 3.50 -16.51 21.01
N TRP A 221 3.97 -16.65 19.76
CA TRP A 221 3.66 -17.80 18.89
C TRP A 221 4.40 -19.08 19.25
N ASP A 222 5.60 -19.00 19.81
CA ASP A 222 6.35 -20.18 20.26
C ASP A 222 6.08 -20.52 21.74
N ARG A 223 5.52 -19.58 22.51
CA ARG A 223 5.18 -19.81 23.92
C ARG A 223 4.00 -20.79 24.08
N PRO A 224 4.03 -21.73 25.03
CA PRO A 224 2.87 -22.55 25.36
C PRO A 224 1.80 -21.73 26.10
N HIS A 225 0.53 -21.98 25.79
CA HIS A 225 -0.61 -21.27 26.39
C HIS A 225 -1.60 -22.26 27.00
N ARG A 226 -2.23 -21.86 28.12
CA ARG A 226 -3.21 -22.68 28.84
C ARG A 226 -4.50 -22.96 28.05
N SER A 227 -4.82 -22.12 27.07
CA SER A 227 -6.02 -22.24 26.24
C SER A 227 -5.87 -21.40 24.95
N PRO A 228 -6.69 -21.66 23.92
CA PRO A 228 -6.73 -20.83 22.72
C PRO A 228 -7.04 -19.34 23.01
N LEU A 229 -7.91 -19.07 23.99
CA LEU A 229 -8.22 -17.68 24.40
C LEU A 229 -6.99 -16.97 24.98
N ALA A 230 -6.24 -17.63 25.87
CA ALA A 230 -5.02 -17.06 26.44
C ALA A 230 -3.96 -16.80 25.36
N ARG A 231 -3.89 -17.65 24.32
CA ARG A 231 -3.02 -17.44 23.17
C ARG A 231 -3.42 -16.18 22.39
N ARG A 232 -4.71 -15.98 22.09
CA ARG A 232 -5.21 -14.77 21.43
C ARG A 232 -4.96 -13.50 22.24
N GLU A 233 -5.15 -13.55 23.56
CA GLU A 233 -4.86 -12.43 24.47
C GLU A 233 -3.37 -12.07 24.44
N ALA A 234 -2.48 -13.07 24.46
CA ALA A 234 -1.03 -12.85 24.37
C ALA A 234 -0.62 -12.22 23.03
N MET A 235 -1.19 -12.69 21.91
CA MET A 235 -0.96 -12.07 20.59
C MET A 235 -1.42 -10.62 20.54
N THR A 236 -2.59 -10.35 21.13
CA THR A 236 -3.17 -9.01 21.21
C THR A 236 -2.30 -8.07 22.06
N ALA A 237 -1.82 -8.55 23.21
CA ALA A 237 -0.92 -7.78 24.07
C ALA A 237 0.40 -7.46 23.34
N TYR A 238 0.95 -8.45 22.61
CA TYR A 238 2.14 -8.24 21.79
C TYR A 238 1.91 -7.19 20.71
N CYS A 239 0.78 -7.23 19.99
CA CYS A 239 0.38 -6.22 19.02
C CYS A 239 0.38 -4.81 19.62
N ARG A 240 -0.30 -4.64 20.78
CA ARG A 240 -0.35 -3.35 21.47
C ARG A 240 1.03 -2.84 21.86
N SER A 241 1.89 -3.73 22.36
CA SER A 241 3.26 -3.36 22.77
C SER A 241 4.13 -2.87 21.61
N LEU A 242 3.90 -3.39 20.40
CA LEU A 242 4.73 -3.08 19.23
C LEU A 242 4.16 -1.96 18.37
N PHE A 243 2.84 -1.93 18.21
CA PHE A 243 2.16 -1.12 17.20
C PHE A 243 1.10 -0.17 17.76
N ASP A 244 0.85 -0.22 19.07
CA ASP A 244 -0.11 0.66 19.76
C ASP A 244 -1.55 0.57 19.21
N PHE A 245 -1.98 -0.64 18.81
CA PHE A 245 -3.39 -0.88 18.46
C PHE A 245 -3.87 -2.27 18.90
N THR A 246 -5.19 -2.42 19.00
CA THR A 246 -5.85 -3.72 19.22
C THR A 246 -6.34 -4.25 17.88
N PRO A 247 -5.93 -5.44 17.43
CA PRO A 247 -6.35 -5.99 16.14
C PRO A 247 -7.82 -6.43 16.17
N LEU A 248 -8.49 -6.47 15.00
CA LEU A 248 -9.81 -7.14 14.87
C LEU A 248 -9.67 -8.64 15.13
N ASP A 249 -8.59 -9.22 14.59
CA ASP A 249 -8.24 -10.62 14.79
C ASP A 249 -6.76 -10.86 14.50
N THR A 250 -6.29 -12.06 14.85
CA THR A 250 -4.89 -12.48 14.69
C THR A 250 -4.82 -13.73 13.81
N ILE A 251 -3.97 -13.70 12.80
CA ILE A 251 -3.73 -14.80 11.86
C ILE A 251 -2.37 -15.41 12.21
N GLU A 252 -2.35 -16.67 12.63
CA GLU A 252 -1.09 -17.36 12.93
C GLU A 252 -0.36 -17.72 11.64
N LEU A 253 0.92 -17.35 11.56
CA LEU A 253 1.77 -17.63 10.41
C LEU A 253 2.79 -18.69 10.81
N ASP A 254 2.42 -19.96 10.75
CA ASP A 254 3.37 -21.08 10.89
C ASP A 254 3.51 -21.77 9.53
N LEU A 255 4.62 -21.47 8.86
CA LEU A 255 4.96 -21.88 7.51
C LEU A 255 6.37 -22.50 7.50
N PRO A 256 6.56 -23.69 8.09
CA PRO A 256 7.88 -24.31 8.22
C PRO A 256 8.53 -24.62 6.88
N ALA A 257 7.74 -24.99 5.85
CA ALA A 257 8.25 -25.22 4.50
C ALA A 257 8.82 -23.94 3.85
N ALA A 258 8.27 -22.77 4.22
CA ALA A 258 8.77 -21.47 3.81
C ALA A 258 9.84 -20.93 4.76
N GLY A 259 10.19 -21.66 5.83
CA GLY A 259 11.14 -21.23 6.86
C GLY A 259 10.67 -20.01 7.63
N LEU A 260 9.36 -19.80 7.80
CA LEU A 260 8.77 -18.60 8.38
C LEU A 260 7.81 -18.93 9.53
N ARG A 261 7.91 -18.15 10.61
CA ARG A 261 6.97 -18.14 11.74
C ARG A 261 6.56 -16.72 12.08
N GLY A 262 5.41 -16.55 12.71
CA GLY A 262 4.97 -15.24 13.19
C GLY A 262 3.47 -15.09 13.30
N VAL A 263 3.01 -13.85 13.18
CA VAL A 263 1.61 -13.47 13.30
C VAL A 263 1.29 -12.29 12.38
N ALA A 264 0.12 -12.36 11.78
CA ALA A 264 -0.51 -11.28 11.03
C ALA A 264 -1.64 -10.68 11.87
N TYR A 265 -1.69 -9.35 11.92
CA TYR A 265 -2.67 -8.59 12.69
C TYR A 265 -3.63 -7.88 11.73
N VAL A 266 -4.91 -8.20 11.85
CA VAL A 266 -5.96 -7.54 11.08
C VAL A 266 -6.24 -6.18 11.71
N LEU A 267 -6.09 -5.11 10.93
CA LEU A 267 -6.19 -3.75 11.44
C LEU A 267 -7.62 -3.43 11.93
N PRO A 268 -7.79 -2.65 13.02
CA PRO A 268 -9.10 -2.25 13.55
C PRO A 268 -9.83 -1.19 12.71
N THR A 269 -9.13 -0.57 11.77
CA THR A 269 -9.61 0.57 11.00
C THR A 269 -9.31 0.40 9.53
N ALA A 270 -10.17 0.96 8.68
CA ALA A 270 -9.94 1.01 7.24
C ALA A 270 -8.61 1.70 6.91
N VAL A 271 -7.92 1.16 5.90
CA VAL A 271 -6.67 1.71 5.37
C VAL A 271 -6.76 1.83 3.86
N SER A 272 -6.07 2.82 3.30
CA SER A 272 -6.02 3.01 1.85
C SER A 272 -5.01 2.02 1.24
N PRO A 273 -5.29 1.43 0.06
CA PRO A 273 -4.32 0.63 -0.68
C PRO A 273 -3.01 1.38 -0.99
N ALA A 274 -3.06 2.72 -1.06
CA ALA A 274 -1.86 3.54 -1.27
C ALA A 274 -0.94 3.58 -0.04
N GLN A 275 -1.45 3.25 1.14
CA GLN A 275 -0.68 3.20 2.37
C GLN A 275 -0.02 1.82 2.49
N ARG A 276 1.31 1.78 2.28
CA ARG A 276 2.08 0.55 2.46
C ARG A 276 2.18 0.19 3.93
N ALA A 277 1.83 -1.04 4.27
CA ALA A 277 1.91 -1.55 5.63
C ALA A 277 3.37 -1.77 6.03
N GLY A 278 3.72 -1.32 7.24
CA GLY A 278 5.03 -1.57 7.83
C GLY A 278 5.11 -2.95 8.45
N HIS A 279 5.46 -3.97 7.66
CA HIS A 279 5.68 -5.33 8.16
C HIS A 279 7.03 -5.43 8.88
N ARG A 280 7.03 -6.01 10.08
CA ARG A 280 8.22 -6.25 10.88
C ARG A 280 8.79 -7.63 10.57
N VAL A 281 10.03 -7.67 10.09
CA VAL A 281 10.71 -8.91 9.67
C VAL A 281 11.97 -9.11 10.50
N HIS A 282 12.07 -10.27 11.14
CA HIS A 282 13.25 -10.74 11.83
C HIS A 282 13.89 -11.88 11.03
N LEU A 283 15.20 -11.95 11.03
CA LEU A 283 15.97 -13.05 10.48
C LEU A 283 16.64 -13.79 11.64
N LYS A 284 16.16 -14.99 11.96
CA LYS A 284 16.59 -15.80 13.11
C LYS A 284 16.53 -15.03 14.44
N GLY A 285 15.47 -14.25 14.64
CA GLY A 285 15.23 -13.46 15.84
C GLY A 285 15.94 -12.10 15.87
N MET A 286 16.85 -11.81 14.94
CA MET A 286 17.41 -10.46 14.77
C MET A 286 16.47 -9.61 13.92
N LEU A 287 16.06 -8.44 14.41
CA LEU A 287 15.25 -7.53 13.59
C LEU A 287 16.05 -7.04 12.38
N LEU A 288 15.50 -7.30 11.19
CA LEU A 288 16.04 -6.82 9.93
C LEU A 288 15.47 -5.45 9.59
N THR A 289 14.14 -5.37 9.52
CA THR A 289 13.42 -4.14 9.15
C THR A 289 12.02 -4.11 9.75
N ASP A 290 11.56 -2.90 10.04
CA ASP A 290 10.18 -2.61 10.46
C ASP A 290 9.27 -2.26 9.28
N GLN A 291 9.83 -2.16 8.08
CA GLN A 291 9.17 -1.71 6.86
C GLN A 291 9.55 -2.65 5.72
N ALA A 292 8.86 -3.80 5.62
CA ALA A 292 8.97 -4.72 4.48
C ALA A 292 7.67 -4.73 3.66
N PRO A 293 7.33 -3.66 2.92
CA PRO A 293 6.10 -3.59 2.12
C PRO A 293 5.97 -4.70 1.08
N GLU A 294 7.10 -5.25 0.62
CA GLU A 294 7.18 -6.34 -0.35
C GLU A 294 6.85 -7.73 0.22
N LEU A 295 6.65 -7.84 1.54
CA LEU A 295 6.44 -9.13 2.22
C LEU A 295 5.09 -9.77 1.85
N LEU A 296 4.05 -8.96 1.71
CA LEU A 296 2.69 -9.42 1.43
C LEU A 296 2.26 -9.08 -0.01
N PRO A 297 1.24 -9.79 -0.53
CA PRO A 297 0.56 -9.36 -1.75
C PRO A 297 -0.09 -7.99 -1.59
N ASP A 298 -0.17 -7.22 -2.69
CA ASP A 298 -0.70 -5.83 -2.69
C ASP A 298 -2.13 -5.71 -2.14
N TRP A 299 -2.95 -6.75 -2.25
CA TRP A 299 -4.33 -6.75 -1.75
C TRP A 299 -4.43 -6.91 -0.22
N ALA A 300 -3.36 -7.37 0.45
CA ALA A 300 -3.36 -7.69 1.88
C ALA A 300 -3.01 -6.48 2.78
N PHE A 301 -3.23 -5.26 2.28
CA PHE A 301 -2.87 -4.01 2.96
C PHE A 301 -3.60 -3.77 4.29
N PHE A 302 -4.66 -4.53 4.57
CA PHE A 302 -5.41 -4.51 5.84
C PHE A 302 -4.74 -5.30 6.98
N VAL A 303 -3.58 -5.92 6.70
CA VAL A 303 -2.81 -6.73 7.66
C VAL A 303 -1.47 -6.08 7.95
N ARG A 304 -1.03 -6.19 9.21
CA ARG A 304 0.35 -5.91 9.61
C ARG A 304 1.01 -7.16 10.15
N CYS A 305 2.22 -7.48 9.71
CA CYS A 305 2.90 -8.72 10.09
C CYS A 305 4.04 -8.48 11.06
N VAL A 306 4.26 -9.45 11.95
CA VAL A 306 5.53 -9.68 12.63
C VAL A 306 5.95 -11.10 12.30
N VAL A 307 7.05 -11.25 11.57
CA VAL A 307 7.57 -12.55 11.15
C VAL A 307 9.02 -12.74 11.58
N ASP A 308 9.38 -13.98 11.88
CA ASP A 308 10.74 -14.49 12.00
C ASP A 308 10.99 -15.50 10.87
N THR A 309 11.99 -15.25 10.05
CA THR A 309 12.34 -16.07 8.90
C THR A 309 13.74 -16.64 9.02
N THR A 310 13.96 -17.76 8.33
CA THR A 310 15.26 -18.42 8.17
C THR A 310 15.69 -18.53 6.70
N SER A 311 14.78 -18.21 5.78
CA SER A 311 14.93 -18.43 4.33
C SER A 311 15.13 -17.14 3.54
N LEU A 312 14.52 -16.03 3.96
CA LEU A 312 14.61 -14.77 3.24
C LEU A 312 16.00 -14.15 3.31
N ARG A 313 16.43 -13.52 2.21
CA ARG A 313 17.75 -12.91 2.09
C ARG A 313 17.66 -11.39 2.28
N PRO A 314 18.46 -10.80 3.17
CA PRO A 314 18.53 -9.35 3.31
C PRO A 314 19.39 -8.72 2.21
N THR A 315 19.18 -7.43 1.94
CA THR A 315 20.11 -6.62 1.15
C THR A 315 21.45 -6.41 1.86
N ALA A 316 22.44 -5.84 1.17
CA ALA A 316 23.74 -5.54 1.77
C ALA A 316 23.67 -4.55 2.95
N SER A 317 22.74 -3.58 2.90
CA SER A 317 22.47 -2.66 4.03
C SER A 317 21.74 -3.34 5.19
N ARG A 318 21.10 -4.50 4.93
CA ARG A 318 20.22 -5.21 5.86
C ARG A 318 19.09 -4.32 6.38
N GLU A 319 18.52 -3.51 5.52
CA GLU A 319 17.36 -2.66 5.84
C GLU A 319 16.14 -3.01 4.96
N ALA A 320 16.34 -3.89 3.98
CA ALA A 320 15.31 -4.38 3.08
C ALA A 320 15.56 -5.85 2.74
N LEU A 321 14.55 -6.49 2.14
CA LEU A 321 14.67 -7.83 1.59
C LEU A 321 15.18 -7.78 0.16
N TYR A 322 15.95 -8.80 -0.22
CA TYR A 322 16.37 -8.97 -1.60
C TYR A 322 15.19 -9.54 -2.40
N GLU A 323 14.87 -8.90 -3.52
CA GLU A 323 13.74 -9.32 -4.36
C GLU A 323 14.16 -10.50 -5.24
N ASP A 324 13.81 -11.72 -4.80
CA ASP A 324 14.10 -12.98 -5.48
C ASP A 324 12.88 -13.94 -5.49
N GLY A 325 13.07 -15.10 -6.11
CA GLY A 325 12.03 -16.14 -6.15
C GLY A 325 11.65 -16.70 -4.77
N THR A 326 12.57 -16.63 -3.79
CA THR A 326 12.29 -17.06 -2.41
C THR A 326 11.29 -16.10 -1.76
N LEU A 327 11.52 -14.80 -1.89
CA LEU A 327 10.59 -13.77 -1.41
C LEU A 327 9.23 -13.91 -2.09
N SER A 328 9.20 -14.16 -3.40
CA SER A 328 7.94 -14.40 -4.12
C SER A 328 7.17 -15.59 -3.55
N ALA A 329 7.83 -16.74 -3.36
CA ALA A 329 7.18 -17.93 -2.82
C ALA A 329 6.68 -17.74 -1.37
N VAL A 330 7.44 -17.02 -0.53
CA VAL A 330 7.01 -16.69 0.83
C VAL A 330 5.79 -15.76 0.82
N ARG A 331 5.79 -14.75 -0.06
CA ARG A 331 4.66 -13.82 -0.23
C ARG A 331 3.40 -14.54 -0.68
N ASP A 332 3.51 -15.48 -1.61
CA ASP A 332 2.39 -16.31 -2.07
C ASP A 332 1.83 -17.18 -0.92
N ALA A 333 2.71 -17.86 -0.19
CA ALA A 333 2.31 -18.68 0.96
C ALA A 333 1.66 -17.87 2.09
N LEU A 334 2.14 -16.65 2.34
CA LEU A 334 1.48 -15.72 3.28
C LEU A 334 0.11 -15.28 2.77
N GLY A 335 0.00 -15.00 1.47
CA GLY A 335 -1.27 -14.70 0.82
C GLY A 335 -2.29 -15.84 0.97
N ASP A 336 -1.87 -17.08 0.74
CA ASP A 336 -2.70 -18.28 0.95
C ASP A 336 -3.20 -18.38 2.39
N ARG A 337 -2.32 -18.17 3.38
CA ARG A 337 -2.74 -18.22 4.80
C ARG A 337 -3.76 -17.15 5.16
N ILE A 338 -3.62 -15.95 4.61
CA ILE A 338 -4.58 -14.86 4.85
C ILE A 338 -5.92 -15.17 4.17
N ARG A 339 -5.91 -15.77 2.97
CA ARG A 339 -7.11 -16.27 2.29
C ARG A 339 -7.80 -17.37 3.10
N ASP A 340 -7.06 -18.36 3.57
CA ASP A 340 -7.58 -19.46 4.39
C ASP A 340 -8.28 -18.94 5.66
N TRP A 341 -7.69 -17.94 6.32
CA TRP A 341 -8.32 -17.28 7.47
C TRP A 341 -9.65 -16.64 7.09
N LEU A 342 -9.71 -15.89 5.99
CA LEU A 342 -10.92 -15.21 5.56
C LEU A 342 -12.04 -16.19 5.17
N THR A 343 -11.69 -17.25 4.43
CA THR A 343 -12.61 -18.35 4.08
C THR A 343 -13.07 -19.09 5.34
N GLY A 344 -12.18 -19.33 6.30
CA GLY A 344 -12.50 -19.95 7.58
C GLY A 344 -13.47 -19.13 8.43
N LEU A 345 -13.40 -17.79 8.39
CA LEU A 345 -14.33 -16.92 9.10
C LEU A 345 -15.77 -17.09 8.64
N ALA A 346 -16.01 -17.31 7.35
CA ALA A 346 -17.35 -17.51 6.81
C ALA A 346 -18.08 -18.70 7.45
N ALA A 347 -17.34 -19.76 7.81
CA ALA A 347 -17.90 -20.95 8.46
C ALA A 347 -17.91 -20.86 10.00
N SER A 348 -16.94 -20.16 10.61
CA SER A 348 -16.68 -20.22 12.05
C SER A 348 -17.17 -19.01 12.85
N ASP A 349 -17.10 -17.80 12.28
CA ASP A 349 -17.52 -16.55 12.95
C ASP A 349 -18.05 -15.53 11.93
N PRO A 350 -19.32 -15.68 11.49
CA PRO A 350 -19.95 -14.74 10.57
C PRO A 350 -20.02 -13.31 11.10
N SER A 351 -20.04 -13.13 12.42
CA SER A 351 -20.12 -11.81 13.05
C SER A 351 -18.80 -11.05 12.89
N LEU A 352 -17.67 -11.73 13.05
CA LEU A 352 -16.35 -11.18 12.79
C LEU A 352 -16.14 -10.92 11.30
N LEU A 353 -16.58 -11.83 10.43
CA LEU A 353 -16.55 -11.61 8.98
C LEU A 353 -17.29 -10.33 8.58
N HIS A 354 -18.50 -10.12 9.11
CA HIS A 354 -19.29 -8.92 8.81
C HIS A 354 -18.57 -7.64 9.26
N ARG A 355 -18.06 -7.60 10.50
CA ARG A 355 -17.27 -6.45 10.99
C ARG A 355 -16.01 -6.21 10.17
N PHE A 356 -15.35 -7.28 9.73
CA PHE A 356 -14.19 -7.19 8.85
C PHE A 356 -14.57 -6.57 7.51
N ILE A 357 -15.64 -7.03 6.87
CA ILE A 357 -16.13 -6.51 5.59
C ILE A 357 -16.55 -5.04 5.73
N ASP A 358 -17.30 -4.67 6.78
CA ASP A 358 -17.70 -3.28 6.99
C ASP A 358 -16.49 -2.35 7.07
N THR A 359 -15.45 -2.77 7.80
CA THR A 359 -14.22 -2.01 8.00
C THR A 359 -13.33 -2.00 6.74
N HIS A 360 -13.20 -3.14 6.05
CA HIS A 360 -12.19 -3.40 5.02
C HIS A 360 -12.78 -3.77 3.66
N HIS A 361 -14.02 -3.37 3.35
CA HIS A 361 -14.69 -3.70 2.10
C HIS A 361 -13.84 -3.40 0.85
N LEU A 362 -13.05 -2.32 0.85
CA LEU A 362 -12.14 -2.00 -0.26
C LEU A 362 -11.03 -3.05 -0.44
N ALA A 363 -10.48 -3.58 0.65
CA ALA A 363 -9.48 -4.63 0.60
C ALA A 363 -10.08 -5.96 0.14
N VAL A 364 -11.28 -6.26 0.63
CA VAL A 364 -12.05 -7.42 0.20
C VAL A 364 -12.37 -7.34 -1.29
N LYS A 365 -12.79 -6.16 -1.78
CA LYS A 365 -12.99 -5.88 -3.20
C LYS A 365 -11.70 -6.07 -4.01
N ALA A 366 -10.55 -5.59 -3.52
CA ALA A 366 -9.26 -5.79 -4.16
C ALA A 366 -8.89 -7.28 -4.28
N LEU A 367 -9.05 -8.03 -3.19
CA LEU A 367 -8.75 -9.45 -3.11
C LEU A 367 -9.67 -10.29 -4.01
N ALA A 368 -10.97 -9.99 -4.01
CA ALA A 368 -11.98 -10.69 -4.80
C ALA A 368 -11.80 -10.55 -6.32
N ARG A 369 -10.95 -9.61 -6.78
CA ARG A 369 -10.56 -9.54 -8.20
C ARG A 369 -9.68 -10.71 -8.64
N TYR A 370 -8.90 -11.27 -7.73
CA TYR A 370 -7.88 -12.28 -8.03
C TYR A 370 -8.28 -13.70 -7.59
N ASP A 371 -9.40 -13.85 -6.88
CA ASP A 371 -9.83 -15.12 -6.30
C ASP A 371 -11.34 -15.33 -6.48
N ASP A 372 -11.70 -16.27 -7.37
CA ASP A 372 -13.08 -16.59 -7.71
C ASP A 372 -13.85 -17.22 -6.55
N GLU A 373 -13.18 -18.07 -5.75
CA GLU A 373 -13.80 -18.73 -4.60
C GLU A 373 -14.14 -17.70 -3.54
N LEU A 374 -13.19 -16.83 -3.21
CA LEU A 374 -13.42 -15.77 -2.28
C LEU A 374 -14.46 -14.79 -2.79
N LEU A 375 -14.41 -14.42 -4.07
CA LEU A 375 -15.44 -13.55 -4.67
C LEU A 375 -16.84 -14.13 -4.41
N ARG A 376 -17.06 -15.45 -4.59
CA ARG A 376 -18.34 -16.09 -4.25
C ARG A 376 -18.71 -15.95 -2.78
N ILE A 377 -17.75 -16.05 -1.87
CA ILE A 377 -17.98 -15.98 -0.42
C ILE A 377 -18.36 -14.56 0.03
N VAL A 378 -17.69 -13.54 -0.51
CA VAL A 378 -17.81 -12.16 -0.01
C VAL A 378 -18.85 -11.33 -0.74
N LEU A 379 -19.19 -11.67 -1.99
CA LEU A 379 -20.18 -10.96 -2.80
C LEU A 379 -21.57 -10.77 -2.14
N PRO A 380 -22.11 -11.76 -1.38
CA PRO A 380 -23.35 -11.59 -0.63
C PRO A 380 -23.32 -10.49 0.43
N TRP A 381 -22.12 -10.05 0.82
CA TRP A 381 -21.87 -9.13 1.93
C TRP A 381 -21.24 -7.80 1.49
N LEU A 382 -20.68 -7.74 0.28
CA LEU A 382 -20.03 -6.55 -0.24
C LEU A 382 -21.08 -5.49 -0.62
N PRO A 383 -21.03 -4.28 -0.02
CA PRO A 383 -21.94 -3.21 -0.38
C PRO A 383 -21.52 -2.51 -1.68
N PHE A 384 -22.51 -2.17 -2.48
CA PHE A 384 -22.40 -1.38 -3.70
C PHE A 384 -23.43 -0.26 -3.67
N GLU A 385 -23.04 0.91 -4.15
CA GLU A 385 -23.97 2.01 -4.35
C GLU A 385 -24.81 1.72 -5.60
N THR A 386 -26.13 1.64 -5.44
CA THR A 386 -27.07 1.28 -6.50
C THR A 386 -28.30 2.18 -6.51
N THR A 387 -29.16 2.06 -7.52
CA THR A 387 -30.47 2.73 -7.59
C THR A 387 -31.43 2.36 -6.46
N ASP A 388 -31.17 1.24 -5.78
CA ASP A 388 -31.96 0.76 -4.64
C ASP A 388 -31.30 1.14 -3.30
N GLY A 389 -30.25 1.98 -3.35
CA GLY A 389 -29.45 2.37 -2.21
C GLY A 389 -28.15 1.58 -2.11
N ASN A 390 -27.55 1.59 -0.91
CA ASN A 390 -26.30 0.86 -0.65
C ASN A 390 -26.62 -0.57 -0.21
N VAL A 391 -26.63 -1.51 -1.16
CA VAL A 391 -27.04 -2.92 -0.99
C VAL A 391 -26.00 -3.86 -1.57
N THR A 392 -26.13 -5.16 -1.34
CA THR A 392 -25.21 -6.14 -1.91
C THR A 392 -25.61 -6.52 -3.33
N LEU A 393 -24.64 -6.93 -4.17
CA LEU A 393 -24.96 -7.31 -5.55
C LEU A 393 -25.88 -8.51 -5.64
N GLU A 394 -25.83 -9.41 -4.65
CA GLU A 394 -26.74 -10.55 -4.62
C GLU A 394 -28.20 -10.10 -4.38
N GLU A 395 -28.43 -9.19 -3.44
CA GLU A 395 -29.75 -8.63 -3.18
C GLU A 395 -30.25 -7.86 -4.41
N PHE A 396 -29.39 -7.02 -4.99
CA PHE A 396 -29.72 -6.21 -6.15
C PHE A 396 -30.07 -7.06 -7.38
N ALA A 397 -29.29 -8.11 -7.66
CA ALA A 397 -29.49 -9.00 -8.80
C ALA A 397 -30.70 -9.96 -8.65
N ARG A 398 -31.36 -10.01 -7.49
CA ARG A 398 -32.65 -10.69 -7.32
C ARG A 398 -33.81 -9.84 -7.85
N THR A 399 -33.70 -8.52 -7.71
CA THR A 399 -34.71 -7.56 -8.16
C THR A 399 -34.50 -7.16 -9.62
N HIS A 400 -33.23 -7.05 -10.04
CA HIS A 400 -32.84 -6.59 -11.37
C HIS A 400 -32.10 -7.70 -12.13
N PRO A 401 -32.71 -8.36 -13.14
CA PRO A 401 -32.03 -9.42 -13.91
C PRO A 401 -30.94 -8.87 -14.84
N THR A 402 -31.06 -7.61 -15.25
CA THR A 402 -30.07 -6.88 -16.03
C THR A 402 -29.53 -5.72 -15.21
N LEU A 403 -28.23 -5.74 -14.91
CA LEU A 403 -27.54 -4.68 -14.18
C LEU A 403 -26.80 -3.78 -15.16
N LEU A 404 -27.03 -2.49 -15.04
CA LEU A 404 -26.33 -1.46 -15.77
C LEU A 404 -25.24 -0.87 -14.88
N VAL A 405 -24.05 -0.65 -15.41
CA VAL A 405 -22.90 -0.17 -14.63
C VAL A 405 -22.42 1.17 -15.17
N THR A 406 -22.39 2.20 -14.32
CA THR A 406 -21.77 3.49 -14.71
C THR A 406 -20.24 3.41 -14.60
N ARG A 407 -19.55 4.31 -15.31
CA ARG A 407 -18.08 4.36 -15.30
C ARG A 407 -17.52 5.31 -14.24
N SER A 408 -18.32 6.27 -13.80
CA SER A 408 -17.94 7.25 -12.78
C SER A 408 -19.03 7.46 -11.75
N VAL A 409 -18.63 8.01 -10.61
CA VAL A 409 -19.53 8.38 -9.51
C VAL A 409 -20.40 9.57 -9.94
N GLU A 410 -19.86 10.48 -10.72
CA GLU A 410 -20.57 11.62 -11.30
C GLU A 410 -21.69 11.15 -12.23
N GLU A 411 -21.38 10.23 -13.15
CA GLU A 411 -22.37 9.62 -14.05
C GLU A 411 -23.48 8.92 -13.25
N PHE A 412 -23.11 8.12 -12.24
CA PHE A 412 -24.07 7.44 -11.37
C PHE A 412 -25.04 8.42 -10.71
N ARG A 413 -24.54 9.46 -10.04
CA ARG A 413 -25.36 10.45 -9.33
C ARG A 413 -26.35 11.17 -10.25
N GLN A 414 -25.99 11.33 -11.52
CA GLN A 414 -26.82 11.99 -12.50
C GLN A 414 -27.97 11.08 -12.98
N VAL A 415 -27.69 9.81 -13.24
CA VAL A 415 -28.66 8.87 -13.83
C VAL A 415 -29.52 8.16 -12.78
N ALA A 416 -29.01 7.95 -11.56
CA ALA A 416 -29.64 7.13 -10.54
C ALA A 416 -31.09 7.54 -10.19
N PRO A 417 -31.44 8.83 -10.00
CA PRO A 417 -32.82 9.21 -9.68
C PRO A 417 -33.83 8.84 -10.78
N ILE A 418 -33.39 8.93 -12.04
CA ILE A 418 -34.24 8.71 -13.22
C ILE A 418 -34.31 7.21 -13.52
N ALA A 419 -33.18 6.52 -13.43
CA ALA A 419 -33.10 5.07 -13.56
C ALA A 419 -33.95 4.37 -12.48
N SER A 420 -33.85 4.79 -11.22
CA SER A 420 -34.68 4.27 -10.12
C SER A 420 -36.17 4.45 -10.40
N ALA A 421 -36.58 5.62 -10.89
CA ALA A 421 -37.97 5.88 -11.23
C ALA A 421 -38.47 5.11 -12.46
N ALA A 422 -37.57 4.77 -13.39
CA ALA A 422 -37.84 3.91 -14.55
C ALA A 422 -37.73 2.41 -14.22
N GLY A 423 -37.40 2.04 -12.98
CA GLY A 423 -37.21 0.64 -12.55
C GLY A 423 -35.95 -0.01 -13.13
N LEU A 424 -34.95 0.78 -13.54
CA LEU A 424 -33.67 0.29 -14.04
C LEU A 424 -32.69 0.04 -12.91
N GLY A 425 -32.13 -1.18 -12.86
CA GLY A 425 -31.08 -1.54 -11.93
C GLY A 425 -29.71 -1.00 -12.35
N VAL A 426 -29.32 0.16 -11.83
CA VAL A 426 -27.99 0.75 -12.08
C VAL A 426 -27.09 0.63 -10.85
N VAL A 427 -25.84 0.21 -11.07
CA VAL A 427 -24.76 0.14 -10.07
C VAL A 427 -23.71 1.23 -10.36
N ASN A 428 -23.22 1.88 -9.31
CA ASN A 428 -22.11 2.81 -9.42
C ASN A 428 -20.78 2.05 -9.62
N GLY A 429 -20.27 2.03 -10.85
CA GLY A 429 -18.96 1.45 -11.15
C GLY A 429 -17.78 2.43 -11.00
N GLY A 430 -18.02 3.66 -10.56
CA GLY A 430 -17.00 4.70 -10.44
C GLY A 430 -16.04 4.54 -9.26
N TYR A 431 -16.34 3.67 -8.30
CA TYR A 431 -15.46 3.37 -7.19
C TYR A 431 -14.38 2.35 -7.58
N THR A 432 -13.24 2.40 -6.87
CA THR A 432 -12.12 1.48 -7.09
C THR A 432 -12.60 0.03 -6.99
N TYR A 433 -12.32 -0.76 -8.04
CA TYR A 433 -12.68 -2.18 -8.20
C TYR A 433 -14.17 -2.48 -8.48
N ASP A 434 -15.10 -1.57 -8.20
CA ASP A 434 -16.54 -1.87 -8.27
C ASP A 434 -16.97 -2.32 -9.67
N ARG A 435 -16.61 -1.56 -10.71
CA ARG A 435 -16.95 -1.93 -12.10
C ARG A 435 -16.44 -3.32 -12.48
N ASP A 436 -15.17 -3.61 -12.19
CA ASP A 436 -14.58 -4.91 -12.52
C ASP A 436 -15.29 -6.05 -11.79
N LEU A 437 -15.62 -5.86 -10.51
CA LEU A 437 -16.32 -6.86 -9.71
C LEU A 437 -17.76 -7.10 -10.19
N VAL A 438 -18.49 -6.04 -10.53
CA VAL A 438 -19.86 -6.14 -11.04
C VAL A 438 -19.88 -6.90 -12.37
N HIS A 439 -18.93 -6.65 -13.27
CA HIS A 439 -18.80 -7.36 -14.55
C HIS A 439 -18.48 -8.85 -14.40
N ARG A 440 -17.92 -9.27 -13.27
CA ARG A 440 -17.67 -10.68 -12.96
C ARG A 440 -18.88 -11.41 -12.35
N LEU A 441 -19.92 -10.69 -11.95
CA LEU A 441 -21.14 -11.28 -11.36
C LEU A 441 -21.75 -12.42 -12.21
N PRO A 442 -21.82 -12.35 -13.56
CA PRO A 442 -22.36 -13.44 -14.38
C PRO A 442 -21.59 -14.77 -14.27
N GLU A 443 -20.31 -14.74 -13.92
CA GLU A 443 -19.47 -15.92 -13.71
C GLU A 443 -19.93 -16.73 -12.48
N ILE A 444 -20.53 -16.03 -11.51
CA ILE A 444 -20.93 -16.58 -10.21
C ILE A 444 -22.44 -16.80 -10.12
N ARG A 445 -23.21 -15.94 -10.79
CA ARG A 445 -24.67 -15.98 -10.83
C ARG A 445 -25.14 -16.09 -12.29
N PRO A 446 -25.19 -17.32 -12.84
CA PRO A 446 -25.75 -17.54 -14.18
C PRO A 446 -27.18 -17.02 -14.27
N GLY A 447 -27.50 -16.32 -15.35
CA GLY A 447 -28.82 -15.70 -15.58
C GLY A 447 -28.90 -14.21 -15.24
N THR A 448 -27.84 -13.64 -14.65
CA THR A 448 -27.70 -12.19 -14.52
C THR A 448 -26.92 -11.61 -15.72
N ALA A 449 -27.46 -10.59 -16.35
CA ALA A 449 -26.79 -9.84 -17.41
C ALA A 449 -26.16 -8.57 -16.83
N VAL A 450 -24.91 -8.27 -17.18
CA VAL A 450 -24.22 -7.05 -16.76
C VAL A 450 -23.70 -6.34 -17.99
N THR A 451 -24.00 -5.05 -18.13
CA THR A 451 -23.52 -4.23 -19.23
C THR A 451 -23.17 -2.83 -18.73
N ASP A 452 -22.16 -2.19 -19.33
CA ASP A 452 -21.94 -0.77 -19.08
C ASP A 452 -23.18 0.04 -19.51
N LEU A 453 -23.50 1.08 -18.75
CA LEU A 453 -24.60 1.98 -19.06
C LEU A 453 -24.30 2.71 -20.37
N ASP A 454 -25.16 2.51 -21.37
CA ASP A 454 -25.18 3.32 -22.58
C ASP A 454 -26.27 4.41 -22.44
N PRO A 455 -25.96 5.69 -22.69
CA PRO A 455 -26.94 6.76 -22.88
C PRO A 455 -28.19 6.35 -23.65
N ALA A 456 -28.03 5.60 -24.75
CA ALA A 456 -29.16 5.16 -25.56
C ALA A 456 -30.09 4.22 -24.77
N THR A 457 -29.56 3.38 -23.89
CA THR A 457 -30.33 2.49 -23.03
C THR A 457 -31.20 3.26 -22.06
N VAL A 458 -30.69 4.32 -21.43
CA VAL A 458 -31.51 5.17 -20.54
C VAL A 458 -32.64 5.80 -21.34
N THR A 459 -32.33 6.49 -22.45
CA THR A 459 -33.33 7.17 -23.28
C THR A 459 -34.40 6.22 -23.81
N ALA A 460 -34.04 4.98 -24.16
CA ALA A 460 -34.97 3.98 -24.69
C ALA A 460 -35.98 3.48 -23.64
N HIS A 461 -35.65 3.55 -22.35
CA HIS A 461 -36.54 3.18 -21.25
C HIS A 461 -37.40 4.35 -20.76
N LEU A 462 -37.21 5.56 -21.28
CA LEU A 462 -38.07 6.70 -20.97
C LEU A 462 -39.29 6.70 -21.89
N ASP A 463 -40.44 7.10 -21.33
CA ASP A 463 -41.69 7.10 -22.06
C ASP A 463 -41.65 8.07 -23.24
N ALA A 464 -42.19 7.62 -24.38
CA ALA A 464 -42.40 8.49 -25.52
C ALA A 464 -43.49 9.52 -25.19
N VAL A 465 -43.29 10.75 -25.67
CA VAL A 465 -44.30 11.80 -25.55
C VAL A 465 -45.43 11.53 -26.54
N ASP A 466 -46.66 11.87 -26.14
CA ASP A 466 -47.82 11.80 -27.03
C ASP A 466 -47.57 12.57 -28.35
N PRO A 467 -47.92 12.02 -29.52
CA PRO A 467 -47.65 12.67 -30.81
C PRO A 467 -48.20 14.09 -30.95
N SER A 468 -49.32 14.41 -30.28
CA SER A 468 -49.87 15.77 -30.29
C SER A 468 -49.01 16.76 -29.51
N ALA A 469 -48.40 16.30 -28.41
CA ALA A 469 -47.49 17.09 -27.59
C ALA A 469 -46.14 17.27 -28.30
N GLU A 470 -45.65 16.24 -28.98
CA GLU A 470 -44.43 16.35 -29.80
C GLU A 470 -44.61 17.35 -30.95
N LEU A 471 -45.77 17.34 -31.62
CA LEU A 471 -46.10 18.32 -32.66
C LEU A 471 -46.13 19.76 -32.11
N ARG A 472 -46.71 19.97 -30.92
CA ARG A 472 -46.69 21.28 -30.24
C ARG A 472 -45.28 21.73 -29.89
N ALA A 473 -44.40 20.80 -29.53
CA ALA A 473 -43.02 21.08 -29.18
C ALA A 473 -42.09 21.27 -30.39
N ALA A 474 -42.54 20.93 -31.61
CA ALA A 474 -41.68 20.87 -32.80
C ALA A 474 -40.91 22.17 -33.09
N ALA A 475 -41.55 23.33 -32.95
CA ALA A 475 -40.90 24.62 -33.18
C ALA A 475 -39.78 24.89 -32.18
N PHE A 476 -40.03 24.65 -30.88
CA PHE A 476 -39.02 24.81 -29.84
C PHE A 476 -37.90 23.77 -29.98
N LEU A 477 -38.22 22.50 -30.26
CA LEU A 477 -37.25 21.43 -30.45
C LEU A 477 -36.35 21.68 -31.67
N ALA A 478 -36.87 22.26 -32.75
CA ALA A 478 -36.05 22.65 -33.90
C ALA A 478 -34.99 23.69 -33.51
N VAL A 479 -35.39 24.72 -32.75
CA VAL A 479 -34.46 25.73 -32.21
C VAL A 479 -33.46 25.09 -31.25
N ALA A 480 -33.92 24.28 -30.30
CA ALA A 480 -33.05 23.62 -29.34
C ALA A 480 -32.02 22.71 -30.02
N ARG A 481 -32.42 21.92 -31.03
CA ARG A 481 -31.50 21.06 -31.80
C ARG A 481 -30.48 21.87 -32.58
N GLU A 482 -30.88 22.97 -33.20
CA GLU A 482 -29.96 23.89 -33.90
C GLU A 482 -28.95 24.51 -32.93
N THR A 483 -29.44 25.05 -31.81
CA THR A 483 -28.61 25.75 -30.81
C THR A 483 -27.68 24.81 -30.05
N ILE A 484 -28.16 23.65 -29.60
CA ILE A 484 -27.39 22.72 -28.79
C ILE A 484 -26.52 21.80 -29.65
N GLY A 485 -26.91 21.55 -30.91
CA GLY A 485 -26.17 20.70 -31.85
C GLY A 485 -24.74 21.17 -32.12
N VAL A 486 -24.44 22.47 -31.95
CA VAL A 486 -23.08 23.03 -32.05
C VAL A 486 -22.13 22.51 -30.97
N HIS A 487 -22.67 21.96 -29.89
CA HIS A 487 -21.93 21.35 -28.79
C HIS A 487 -21.77 19.83 -28.92
N ASP A 488 -22.08 19.28 -30.10
CA ASP A 488 -22.05 17.83 -30.35
C ASP A 488 -23.01 17.04 -29.44
N CYS A 489 -24.21 17.60 -29.29
CA CYS A 489 -25.26 17.11 -28.40
C CYS A 489 -26.61 17.14 -29.12
N ASP A 490 -27.28 15.99 -29.20
CA ASP A 490 -28.62 15.84 -29.77
C ASP A 490 -29.68 16.15 -28.71
N VAL A 491 -30.83 16.69 -29.13
CA VAL A 491 -31.92 17.04 -28.22
C VAL A 491 -33.15 16.18 -28.50
N VAL A 492 -33.61 15.49 -27.46
CA VAL A 492 -34.79 14.61 -27.48
C VAL A 492 -35.77 15.01 -26.38
N LEU A 493 -37.05 14.74 -26.60
CA LEU A 493 -38.12 15.00 -25.65
C LEU A 493 -38.69 13.66 -25.17
N ARG A 494 -38.77 13.45 -23.85
CA ARG A 494 -39.30 12.23 -23.22
C ARG A 494 -40.16 12.57 -22.01
N ASP A 495 -41.05 11.67 -21.64
CA ASP A 495 -41.74 11.72 -20.36
C ASP A 495 -40.95 10.87 -19.33
N PHE A 496 -40.52 11.50 -18.23
CA PHE A 496 -39.82 10.76 -17.16
C PHE A 496 -39.95 11.41 -15.78
N GLN A 497 -39.73 10.59 -14.76
CA GLN A 497 -39.67 10.99 -13.35
C GLN A 497 -38.20 11.16 -12.89
N PRO A 498 -37.92 12.00 -11.88
CA PRO A 498 -38.86 12.87 -11.18
C PRO A 498 -39.25 14.11 -12.01
N VAL A 499 -40.50 14.57 -11.89
CA VAL A 499 -41.02 15.79 -12.54
C VAL A 499 -40.17 17.03 -12.23
N THR A 500 -39.45 17.05 -11.11
CA THR A 500 -38.59 18.16 -10.70
C THR A 500 -37.34 18.31 -11.57
N ALA A 501 -36.91 17.26 -12.28
CA ALA A 501 -35.76 17.31 -13.19
C ALA A 501 -36.22 17.82 -14.57
N PRO A 502 -35.80 19.02 -15.02
CA PRO A 502 -36.23 19.56 -16.31
C PRO A 502 -35.51 18.93 -17.51
N ALA A 503 -34.26 18.53 -17.33
CA ALA A 503 -33.47 17.90 -18.38
C ALA A 503 -32.42 16.95 -17.80
N LEU A 504 -32.07 15.93 -18.58
CA LEU A 504 -31.01 14.97 -18.31
C LEU A 504 -30.00 15.04 -19.45
N LEU A 505 -28.71 15.24 -19.12
CA LEU A 505 -27.63 15.19 -20.09
C LEU A 505 -26.94 13.83 -20.00
N LEU A 506 -27.10 12.99 -21.01
CA LEU A 506 -26.42 11.71 -21.12
C LEU A 506 -25.21 11.88 -22.04
N ASP A 507 -24.01 11.64 -21.53
CA ASP A 507 -22.77 11.88 -22.27
C ASP A 507 -21.80 10.71 -22.14
N ASN A 508 -21.42 10.11 -23.27
CA ASN A 508 -20.49 8.98 -23.35
C ASN A 508 -19.01 9.45 -23.47
N ARG A 509 -18.65 10.57 -22.83
CA ARG A 509 -17.35 11.25 -22.98
C ARG A 509 -16.15 10.36 -22.62
N ASP A 510 -16.25 9.49 -21.63
CA ASP A 510 -15.13 8.63 -21.22
C ASP A 510 -14.82 7.54 -22.26
N ALA A 511 -15.85 7.00 -22.94
CA ALA A 511 -15.64 6.13 -24.10
C ALA A 511 -14.97 6.88 -25.26
N ARG A 512 -15.25 8.18 -25.43
CA ARG A 512 -14.58 9.02 -26.44
C ARG A 512 -13.12 9.28 -26.07
N HIS A 513 -12.81 9.61 -24.81
CA HIS A 513 -11.43 9.85 -24.37
C HIS A 513 -10.58 8.58 -24.44
N GLU A 514 -11.05 7.43 -23.95
CA GLU A 514 -10.24 6.19 -23.97
C GLU A 514 -10.08 5.62 -25.37
N ARG A 515 -11.09 5.74 -26.26
CA ARG A 515 -10.92 5.40 -27.69
C ARG A 515 -9.98 6.37 -28.40
N THR A 516 -10.00 7.66 -28.05
CA THR A 516 -9.03 8.63 -28.57
C THR A 516 -7.62 8.28 -28.08
N ARG A 517 -7.46 7.91 -26.80
CA ARG A 517 -6.19 7.48 -26.22
C ARG A 517 -5.67 6.16 -26.83
N SER A 518 -6.57 5.20 -27.05
CA SER A 518 -6.29 3.93 -27.71
C SER A 518 -5.98 4.10 -29.20
N SER A 519 -6.66 5.04 -29.88
CA SER A 519 -6.35 5.43 -31.26
C SER A 519 -5.00 6.12 -31.36
N LEU A 520 -4.65 7.00 -30.43
CA LEU A 520 -3.34 7.65 -30.34
C LEU A 520 -2.22 6.65 -30.00
N ALA A 521 -2.52 5.60 -29.24
CA ALA A 521 -1.58 4.50 -28.99
C ALA A 521 -1.40 3.60 -30.22
N ALA A 522 -2.47 3.33 -30.98
CA ALA A 522 -2.44 2.58 -32.23
C ALA A 522 -1.79 3.37 -33.39
N ASP A 523 -1.80 4.70 -33.34
CA ASP A 523 -1.10 5.59 -34.28
C ASP A 523 0.45 5.48 -34.19
N SER A 524 0.98 4.75 -33.20
CA SER A 524 2.42 4.43 -33.15
C SER A 524 2.85 3.30 -34.10
N ASP A 525 1.91 2.49 -34.60
CA ASP A 525 2.15 1.42 -35.58
C ASP A 525 1.48 1.78 -36.93
N GLY A 526 2.15 2.66 -37.70
CA GLY A 526 1.65 3.40 -38.86
C GLY A 526 1.16 2.63 -40.10
N LEU A 527 0.87 1.32 -40.00
CA LEU A 527 0.26 0.52 -41.07
C LEU A 527 -1.16 0.04 -40.74
N TRP A 528 -1.55 0.02 -39.47
CA TRP A 528 -2.89 -0.40 -39.01
C TRP A 528 -3.88 0.76 -38.89
N ALA A 529 -3.38 1.99 -38.80
CA ALA A 529 -4.18 3.21 -38.66
C ALA A 529 -5.13 3.44 -39.85
N ASP A 530 -4.71 3.15 -41.08
CA ASP A 530 -5.53 3.34 -42.28
C ASP A 530 -6.65 2.29 -42.42
N ILE A 531 -6.39 1.04 -42.02
CA ILE A 531 -7.38 -0.03 -42.07
C ILE A 531 -8.41 0.14 -40.93
N LEU A 532 -7.98 0.52 -39.73
CA LEU A 532 -8.87 0.80 -38.60
C LEU A 532 -9.61 2.14 -38.74
N GLY A 533 -9.05 3.11 -39.47
CA GLY A 533 -9.70 4.36 -39.84
C GLY A 533 -10.97 4.15 -40.68
N SER A 534 -11.06 3.02 -41.41
CA SER A 534 -12.23 2.65 -42.21
C SER A 534 -13.37 2.01 -41.42
N LEU A 535 -13.14 1.60 -40.16
CA LEU A 535 -14.14 1.00 -39.27
C LEU A 535 -14.75 1.99 -38.26
N ARG A 536 -14.69 3.29 -38.56
CA ARG A 536 -15.33 4.34 -37.74
C ARG A 536 -16.86 4.14 -37.70
N HIS A 537 -17.34 3.40 -36.71
CA HIS A 537 -18.71 3.55 -36.24
C HIS A 537 -18.84 4.96 -35.65
N GLU A 538 -19.82 5.72 -36.12
CA GLU A 538 -20.14 7.06 -35.61
C GLU A 538 -20.16 7.02 -34.08
N THR A 539 -19.34 7.86 -33.44
CA THR A 539 -19.37 7.99 -31.99
C THR A 539 -20.75 8.51 -31.59
N PRO A 540 -21.49 7.82 -30.70
CA PRO A 540 -22.77 8.32 -30.24
C PRO A 540 -22.59 9.70 -29.61
N ARG A 541 -23.33 10.68 -30.13
CA ARG A 541 -23.31 12.07 -29.65
C ARG A 541 -23.88 12.12 -28.24
N ALA A 542 -23.55 13.17 -27.48
CA ALA A 542 -24.24 13.40 -26.21
C ALA A 542 -25.74 13.61 -26.48
N GLN A 543 -26.60 13.25 -25.53
CA GLN A 543 -28.04 13.51 -25.63
C GLN A 543 -28.50 14.39 -24.47
N LEU A 544 -29.13 15.52 -24.80
CA LEU A 544 -29.94 16.29 -23.88
C LEU A 544 -31.39 15.80 -23.99
N VAL A 545 -31.84 15.09 -22.96
CA VAL A 545 -33.22 14.62 -22.82
C VAL A 545 -34.02 15.65 -22.03
N LEU A 546 -34.96 16.32 -22.68
CA LEU A 546 -35.88 17.26 -22.03
C LEU A 546 -37.06 16.50 -21.44
N ASN A 547 -37.43 16.82 -20.19
CA ASN A 547 -38.54 16.18 -19.48
C ASN A 547 -39.87 16.86 -19.80
N HIS A 548 -40.70 16.28 -20.66
CA HIS A 548 -42.01 16.85 -20.96
C HIS A 548 -42.98 16.85 -19.77
N LEU A 549 -42.76 16.05 -18.72
CA LEU A 549 -43.57 16.13 -17.50
C LEU A 549 -43.24 17.36 -16.65
N ASN A 550 -42.05 17.94 -16.81
CA ASN A 550 -41.60 19.09 -16.04
C ASN A 550 -42.36 20.38 -16.43
N PRO A 551 -42.91 21.16 -15.47
CA PRO A 551 -43.66 22.38 -15.77
C PRO A 551 -42.88 23.44 -16.55
N LEU A 552 -41.59 23.60 -16.28
CA LEU A 552 -40.73 24.57 -16.98
C LEU A 552 -40.57 24.17 -18.45
N VAL A 553 -40.36 22.87 -18.73
CA VAL A 553 -40.25 22.37 -20.10
C VAL A 553 -41.58 22.51 -20.85
N ARG A 554 -42.72 22.23 -20.19
CA ARG A 554 -44.05 22.47 -20.77
C ARG A 554 -44.30 23.93 -21.12
N GLN A 555 -43.78 24.86 -20.33
CA GLN A 555 -43.82 26.28 -20.66
C GLN A 555 -42.86 26.60 -21.81
N ALA A 556 -41.63 26.07 -21.76
CA ALA A 556 -40.60 26.31 -22.77
C ALA A 556 -41.05 25.94 -24.19
N ILE A 557 -41.75 24.81 -24.35
CA ILE A 557 -42.23 24.36 -25.66
C ILE A 557 -43.30 25.28 -26.28
N THR A 558 -43.91 26.18 -25.48
CA THR A 558 -44.90 27.16 -25.97
C THR A 558 -44.29 28.47 -26.45
N ILE A 559 -42.97 28.66 -26.26
CA ILE A 559 -42.27 29.89 -26.64
C ILE A 559 -42.23 30.01 -28.18
N THR A 560 -42.81 31.08 -28.70
CA THR A 560 -42.80 31.40 -30.13
C THR A 560 -41.71 32.38 -30.52
N GLU A 561 -41.23 33.20 -29.57
CA GLU A 561 -40.14 34.14 -29.80
C GLU A 561 -38.79 33.41 -29.88
N ARG A 562 -38.15 33.44 -31.06
CA ARG A 562 -36.90 32.70 -31.31
C ARG A 562 -35.78 33.07 -30.33
N GLY A 563 -35.60 34.36 -30.00
CA GLY A 563 -34.56 34.81 -29.08
C GLY A 563 -34.70 34.23 -27.67
N LEU A 564 -35.93 34.21 -27.15
CA LEU A 564 -36.24 33.59 -25.87
C LEU A 564 -36.12 32.06 -25.93
N ALA A 565 -36.54 31.43 -27.04
CA ALA A 565 -36.41 29.98 -27.22
C ALA A 565 -34.94 29.52 -27.21
N VAL A 566 -34.05 30.23 -27.91
CA VAL A 566 -32.59 29.98 -27.89
C VAL A 566 -32.06 30.10 -26.46
N THR A 567 -32.35 31.22 -25.79
CA THR A 567 -31.89 31.49 -24.42
C THR A 567 -32.38 30.42 -23.44
N THR A 568 -33.63 29.98 -23.58
CA THR A 568 -34.24 28.94 -22.74
C THR A 568 -33.62 27.56 -23.00
N ALA A 569 -33.37 27.20 -24.26
CA ALA A 569 -32.69 25.95 -24.61
C ALA A 569 -31.25 25.93 -24.05
N GLU A 570 -30.51 27.03 -24.16
CA GLU A 570 -29.18 27.18 -23.56
C GLU A 570 -29.21 27.08 -22.04
N ALA A 571 -30.22 27.68 -21.38
CA ALA A 571 -30.38 27.59 -19.94
C ALA A 571 -30.67 26.15 -19.47
N LEU A 572 -31.55 25.41 -20.16
CA LEU A 572 -31.85 24.01 -19.86
C LEU A 572 -30.62 23.11 -20.06
N TYR A 573 -29.88 23.30 -21.15
CA TYR A 573 -28.62 22.59 -21.39
C TYR A 573 -27.56 22.94 -20.34
N GLY A 574 -27.40 24.22 -20.03
CA GLY A 574 -26.49 24.73 -19.01
C GLY A 574 -26.79 24.18 -17.62
N GLN A 575 -28.07 24.11 -17.25
CA GLN A 575 -28.49 23.50 -16.00
C GLN A 575 -28.14 22.01 -15.95
N ALA A 576 -28.39 21.27 -17.03
CA ALA A 576 -28.01 19.86 -17.13
C ALA A 576 -26.49 19.66 -17.06
N LEU A 577 -25.70 20.57 -17.66
CA LEU A 577 -24.24 20.59 -17.54
C LEU A 577 -23.78 20.82 -16.09
N LEU A 578 -24.37 21.77 -15.37
CA LEU A 578 -24.04 22.03 -13.97
C LEU A 578 -24.36 20.82 -13.09
N LEU A 579 -25.49 20.16 -13.35
CA LEU A 579 -25.90 18.95 -12.63
C LEU A 579 -24.98 17.75 -12.93
N SER A 580 -24.33 17.72 -14.10
CA SER A 580 -23.30 16.71 -14.40
C SER A 580 -22.02 16.84 -13.56
N ARG A 581 -21.88 17.93 -12.77
CA ARG A 581 -20.74 18.22 -11.86
C ARG A 581 -19.34 18.13 -12.49
N ARG A 582 -19.26 18.18 -13.82
CA ARG A 582 -18.00 18.15 -14.55
C ARG A 582 -17.40 19.56 -14.71
N PRO A 583 -16.07 19.67 -14.91
CA PRO A 583 -15.47 20.93 -15.34
C PRO A 583 -16.05 21.40 -16.68
N LEU A 584 -16.51 22.65 -16.72
CA LEU A 584 -17.09 23.27 -17.91
C LEU A 584 -15.99 23.72 -18.87
N ARG A 585 -16.21 23.52 -20.18
CA ARG A 585 -15.37 24.11 -21.23
C ARG A 585 -15.58 25.62 -21.29
N ALA A 586 -14.61 26.37 -21.81
CA ALA A 586 -14.73 27.81 -22.01
C ALA A 586 -16.00 28.20 -22.81
N SER A 587 -16.35 27.42 -23.83
CA SER A 587 -17.58 27.61 -24.62
C SER A 587 -18.86 27.33 -23.84
N GLU A 588 -18.87 26.31 -22.97
CA GLU A 588 -20.00 25.96 -22.09
C GLU A 588 -20.19 27.01 -21.00
N SER A 589 -19.09 27.52 -20.41
CA SER A 589 -19.13 28.62 -19.43
C SER A 589 -19.63 29.94 -20.04
N ALA A 590 -19.19 30.26 -21.27
CA ALA A 590 -19.67 31.43 -21.99
C ALA A 590 -21.17 31.32 -22.33
N LEU A 591 -21.63 30.13 -22.72
CA LEU A 591 -23.04 29.83 -22.97
C LEU A 591 -23.89 30.04 -21.71
N LEU A 592 -23.46 29.50 -20.57
CA LEU A 592 -24.17 29.66 -19.29
C LEU A 592 -24.33 31.13 -18.90
N ASN A 593 -23.27 31.93 -19.05
CA ASN A 593 -23.31 33.36 -18.75
C ASN A 593 -24.25 34.10 -19.72
N ARG A 594 -24.16 33.82 -21.03
CA ARG A 594 -25.05 34.39 -22.04
C ARG A 594 -26.51 34.06 -21.76
N ALA A 595 -26.82 32.80 -21.46
CA ALA A 595 -28.17 32.35 -21.17
C ALA A 595 -28.73 33.04 -19.92
N PHE A 596 -27.93 33.15 -18.86
CA PHE A 596 -28.33 33.84 -17.63
C PHE A 596 -28.62 35.33 -17.86
N ILE A 597 -27.72 36.05 -18.55
CA ILE A 597 -27.93 37.46 -18.90
C ILE A 597 -29.17 37.61 -19.77
N GLY A 598 -29.35 36.76 -20.79
CA GLY A 598 -30.50 36.79 -21.69
C GLY A 598 -31.83 36.63 -20.95
N LEU A 599 -31.92 35.69 -20.00
CA LEU A 599 -33.11 35.49 -19.17
C LEU A 599 -33.39 36.71 -18.28
N LEU A 600 -32.37 37.30 -17.68
CA LEU A 600 -32.51 38.53 -16.86
C LEU A 600 -32.98 39.71 -17.69
N THR A 601 -32.38 39.94 -18.86
CA THR A 601 -32.78 41.01 -19.78
C THR A 601 -34.24 40.85 -20.18
N HIS A 602 -34.67 39.63 -20.52
CA HIS A 602 -36.06 39.35 -20.86
C HIS A 602 -37.01 39.61 -19.67
N ALA A 603 -36.66 39.16 -18.47
CA ALA A 603 -37.45 39.40 -17.26
C ALA A 603 -37.60 40.91 -16.94
N MET A 604 -36.55 41.70 -17.15
CA MET A 604 -36.55 43.15 -16.93
C MET A 604 -37.39 43.92 -17.96
N HIS A 605 -37.47 43.44 -19.20
CA HIS A 605 -38.29 44.09 -20.24
C HIS A 605 -39.79 43.84 -20.07
N HIS A 606 -40.19 42.71 -19.47
CA HIS A 606 -41.61 42.37 -19.29
C HIS A 606 -42.33 43.21 -18.21
N THR A 607 -41.60 43.91 -17.33
CA THR A 607 -42.18 44.79 -16.29
C THR A 607 -42.47 46.23 -16.76
N GLY A 608 -42.22 46.58 -18.02
CA GLY A 608 -42.26 47.97 -18.52
C GLY A 608 -43.55 48.42 -19.24
N THR A 609 -44.60 47.61 -19.31
CA THR A 609 -45.85 47.95 -20.05
C THR A 609 -47.10 47.90 -19.17
N ALA A 610 -47.21 48.84 -18.23
CA ALA A 610 -48.49 49.27 -17.68
C ALA A 610 -48.80 50.67 -18.25
N ALA A 611 -49.80 50.75 -19.12
CA ALA A 611 -50.29 52.01 -19.68
C ALA A 611 -51.06 52.82 -18.62
N PRO A 612 -51.06 54.17 -18.68
CA PRO A 612 -51.81 55.01 -17.75
C PRO A 612 -53.24 55.22 -18.27
N ASP A 613 -54.24 54.70 -17.57
CA ASP A 613 -55.63 55.12 -17.78
C ASP A 613 -55.95 56.32 -16.87
N SER A 614 -56.05 57.48 -17.50
CA SER A 614 -56.72 58.66 -16.99
C SER A 614 -58.22 58.58 -17.28
N GLU A 615 -59.07 58.63 -16.26
CA GLU A 615 -60.07 59.71 -16.07
C GLU A 615 -60.98 59.47 -14.85
N PRO A 616 -61.57 60.55 -14.29
CA PRO A 616 -62.06 60.59 -12.91
C PRO A 616 -63.56 60.30 -12.79
N ARG A 617 -63.99 59.74 -11.65
CA ARG A 617 -65.40 59.79 -11.25
C ARG A 617 -65.58 60.31 -9.83
N LYS A 618 -66.27 61.45 -9.82
CA LYS A 618 -66.98 62.22 -8.80
C LYS A 618 -67.47 61.48 -7.55
N GLU A 619 -67.40 62.25 -6.46
CA GLU A 619 -68.14 62.21 -5.19
C GLU A 619 -69.51 61.50 -5.23
N LEU A 620 -69.74 60.61 -4.25
CA LEU A 620 -70.72 60.76 -3.16
C LEU A 620 -70.45 59.72 -2.06
#